data_AF-A0A9E3B297-F1
#
_entry.id   AF-A0A9E3B297-F1
#
_cell.length_a   1.000
_cell.length_b   1.000
_cell.length_c   1.000
_cell.angle_alpha   90.00
_cell.angle_beta   90.00
_cell.angle_gamma   90.00
#
_symmetry.space_group_name_H-M   'P 1'
#
loop_
_entity.id
_entity.type
_entity.pdbx_description
1 polymer ?
#
loop_
_entity_poly.entity_id
_entity_poly.type
_entity_poly.pdbx_seq_one_letter_code
_entity_poly.pdbx_strand_id
1 'polypeptide(L)' 'MSKPFTVIAGLLLLVVAAAHFYRIYAGWDIIAGGHSIPMMASWIGGTVTLVLGVMVLMESRR' A
#
# COMPACT_ATOMS: atom_id res chain seq x y z
N MET A 1 9.90 -4.65 -23.53
CA MET A 1 8.55 -4.13 -23.84
C MET A 1 8.04 -3.45 -22.59
N SER A 2 7.69 -2.16 -22.61
CA SER A 2 7.09 -1.53 -21.43
C SER A 2 5.78 -2.27 -21.12
N LYS A 3 5.62 -2.74 -19.88
CA LYS A 3 4.38 -3.36 -19.39
C LYS A 3 3.60 -2.26 -18.64
N PRO A 4 2.93 -1.32 -19.34
CA PRO A 4 2.37 -0.11 -18.71
C PRO A 4 1.37 -0.45 -17.61
N PHE A 5 0.57 -1.49 -17.82
CA PHE A 5 -0.35 -2.00 -16.80
C PHE A 5 0.37 -2.43 -15.51
N THR A 6 1.46 -3.19 -15.64
CA THR A 6 2.26 -3.66 -14.49
C THR A 6 2.89 -2.49 -13.74
N VAL A 7 3.40 -1.47 -14.47
CA VAL A 7 3.93 -0.26 -13.85
C VAL A 7 2.85 0.49 -13.07
N ILE A 8 1.68 0.69 -13.67
CA ILE A 8 0.54 1.36 -13.03
C ILE A 8 0.11 0.60 -11.77
N ALA A 9 -0.05 -0.72 -11.86
CA ALA A 9 -0.42 -1.56 -10.73
C ALA A 9 0.61 -1.46 -9.58
N GLY A 10 1.90 -1.51 -9.90
CA GLY A 10 2.97 -1.34 -8.92
C GLY A 10 2.93 0.02 -8.23
N LEU A 11 2.72 1.11 -8.98
CA LEU A 11 2.60 2.45 -8.43
C LEU A 11 1.36 2.60 -7.53
N LEU A 12 0.21 2.04 -7.92
CA LEU A 12 -1.00 2.08 -7.09
C LEU A 12 -0.80 1.36 -5.75
N LEU A 13 -0.12 0.22 -5.75
CA LEU A 13 0.23 -0.48 -4.52
C LEU A 13 1.13 0.37 -3.61
N LEU A 14 2.10 1.08 -4.18
CA LEU A 14 2.95 2.00 -3.42
C LEU A 14 2.18 3.20 -2.84
N VAL A 15 1.18 3.72 -3.57
CA VAL A 15 0.30 4.78 -3.05
C VAL A 15 -0.50 4.26 -1.85
N VAL A 16 -1.03 3.03 -1.93
CA VAL A 16 -1.75 2.40 -0.80
C VAL A 16 -0.81 2.19 0.40
N ALA A 17 0.43 1.74 0.15
CA ALA A 17 1.43 1.59 1.20
C ALA A 17 1.72 2.93 1.89
N ALA A 18 1.91 4.00 1.10
CA ALA A 18 2.13 5.34 1.62
C ALA A 18 0.95 5.83 2.45
N ALA A 19 -0.31 5.55 2.04
CA ALA A 19 -1.48 5.91 2.81
C ALA A 19 -1.53 5.21 4.18
N HIS A 20 -1.17 3.92 4.24
CA HIS A 20 -1.09 3.19 5.51
C HIS A 20 0.01 3.74 6.43
N PHE A 21 1.20 4.02 5.91
CA PHE A 21 2.28 4.58 6.71
C PHE A 21 2.02 6.02 7.12
N TYR A 22 1.36 6.82 6.28
CA TYR A 22 0.88 8.14 6.66
C TYR A 22 -0.12 8.06 7.80
N ARG A 23 -1.09 7.12 7.74
CA ARG A 23 -2.02 6.87 8.86
C ARG A 23 -1.29 6.55 10.16
N ILE A 24 -0.27 5.68 10.10
CA ILE A 24 0.54 5.30 11.27
C ILE A 24 1.27 6.52 11.84
N TYR A 25 1.94 7.29 10.96
CA TYR A 25 2.68 8.48 11.35
C TYR A 25 1.79 9.56 11.97
N ALA A 26 0.62 9.81 11.36
CA ALA A 26 -0.33 10.80 11.82
C ALA A 26 -1.15 10.34 13.06
N GLY A 27 -1.10 9.06 13.42
CA GLY A 27 -1.93 8.49 14.48
C GLY A 27 -3.42 8.56 14.17
N TRP A 28 -3.82 8.54 12.89
CA TRP A 28 -5.21 8.78 12.49
C TRP A 28 -6.10 7.56 12.77
N ASP A 29 -7.08 7.75 13.64
CA ASP A 29 -8.15 6.78 13.89
C ASP A 29 -9.13 6.71 12.72
N ILE A 30 -9.35 5.49 12.23
CA ILE A 30 -10.34 5.19 11.20
C ILE A 30 -11.48 4.43 11.85
N ILE A 31 -12.69 4.97 11.70
CA ILE A 31 -13.94 4.32 12.10
C ILE A 31 -14.71 4.01 10.82
N ALA A 32 -15.05 2.74 10.63
CA ALA A 32 -15.81 2.26 9.48
C ALA A 32 -16.99 1.42 9.98
N GLY A 33 -18.22 1.82 9.62
CA GLY A 33 -19.43 1.10 10.05
C GLY A 33 -19.58 0.99 11.57
N GLY A 34 -19.07 1.98 12.33
CA GLY A 34 -19.09 1.96 13.81
C GLY A 34 -17.97 1.15 14.47
N HIS A 35 -17.11 0.47 13.70
CA HIS A 35 -15.96 -0.25 14.23
C HIS A 35 -14.68 0.55 14.04
N SER A 36 -13.85 0.63 15.09
CA SER A 36 -12.50 1.18 14.97
C SER A 36 -11.59 0.17 14.28
N ILE A 37 -10.91 0.60 13.23
CA ILE A 37 -9.93 -0.23 12.55
C ILE A 37 -8.64 -0.19 13.37
N PRO A 38 -8.13 -1.33 13.87
CA PRO A 38 -6.91 -1.32 14.69
C PRO A 38 -5.72 -0.81 13.89
N MET A 39 -4.79 -0.12 14.55
CA MET A 39 -3.57 0.41 13.91
C MET A 39 -2.69 -0.71 13.32
N MET A 40 -2.73 -1.91 13.93
CA MET A 40 -2.03 -3.09 13.42
C MET A 40 -2.43 -3.47 11.99
N ALA A 41 -3.68 -3.20 11.58
CA ALA A 41 -4.12 -3.44 10.22
C ALA A 41 -3.36 -2.55 9.20
N SER A 42 -3.00 -1.32 9.58
CA SER A 42 -2.18 -0.46 8.72
C SER A 42 -0.74 -0.94 8.61
N TRP A 43 -0.16 -1.47 9.68
CA TRP A 43 1.20 -2.00 9.62
C TRP A 43 1.30 -3.17 8.65
N ILE A 44 0.34 -4.10 8.73
CA ILE A 44 0.25 -5.25 7.84
C ILE A 44 -0.05 -4.79 6.41
N GLY A 45 -1.12 -4.01 6.21
CA GLY A 45 -1.54 -3.52 4.89
C GLY A 45 -0.45 -2.70 4.19
N GLY A 46 0.20 -1.78 4.92
CA GLY A 46 1.31 -0.98 4.42
C GLY A 46 2.52 -1.82 4.03
N THR A 47 2.93 -2.78 4.86
CA THR A 47 4.07 -3.66 4.56
C THR A 47 3.81 -4.54 3.35
N VAL A 48 2.63 -5.18 3.28
CA VAL A 48 2.28 -6.06 2.17
C VAL A 48 2.21 -5.30 0.85
N THR A 49 1.54 -4.15 0.83
CA THR A 49 1.41 -3.34 -0.38
C THR A 49 2.73 -2.71 -0.81
N LEU A 50 3.62 -2.36 0.13
CA LEU A 50 4.98 -1.92 -0.17
C LEU A 50 5.77 -3.03 -0.89
N VAL A 51 5.82 -4.23 -0.30
CA VAL A 51 6.56 -5.37 -0.86
C VAL A 51 6.03 -5.74 -2.23
N LEU A 52 4.71 -5.90 -2.38
CA LEU A 52 4.10 -6.23 -3.66
C LEU A 52 4.32 -5.14 -4.71
N GLY A 53 4.17 -3.86 -4.34
CA GLY A 53 4.40 -2.74 -5.24
C GLY A 53 5.84 -2.72 -5.78
N VAL A 54 6.83 -2.91 -4.90
CA VAL A 54 8.24 -3.01 -5.29
C VAL A 54 8.48 -4.23 -6.19
N MET A 55 8.00 -5.41 -5.82
CA MET A 55 8.17 -6.64 -6.62
C MET A 55 7.57 -6.53 -8.01
N VAL A 56 6.36 -5.97 -8.13
CA VAL A 56 5.68 -5.76 -9.41
C VAL A 56 6.46 -4.78 -10.29
N LEU A 57 7.01 -3.71 -9.71
CA LEU A 57 7.87 -2.78 -10.46
C LEU A 57 9.19 -3.43 -10.89
N MET A 58 9.80 -4.27 -10.05
CA MET A 58 11.00 -5.04 -10.42
C MET A 58 10.71 -5.99 -11.59
N GLU A 59 9.59 -6.70 -11.57
CA GLU A 59 9.18 -7.61 -12.65
C GLU A 59 8.84 -6.84 -13.94
N SER A 60 8.34 -5.60 -13.84
CA SER A 60 8.06 -4.77 -15.02
C SER A 60 9.31 -4.37 -15.81
N ARG A 61 10.50 -4.45 -15.18
CA ARG A 61 11.81 -4.11 -15.78
C ARG A 61 12.49 -5.30 -16.45
N ARG A 62 11.93 -6.50 -16.33
CA ARG A 62 12.35 -7.73 -17.03
C ARG A 62 11.55 -7.89 -18.33
#